data_AF-A0A5J5K692-F1
#
_entry.id   AF-A0A5J5K692-F1
#
_cell.length_a   1.000
_cell.length_b   1.000
_cell.length_c   1.000
_cell.angle_alpha   90.00
_cell.angle_beta   90.00
_cell.angle_gamma   90.00
#
_symmetry.space_group_name_H-M   'P 1'
#
loop_
_entity.id
_entity.type
_entity.pdbx_description
1 polymer ?
#
loop_
_entity_poly.entity_id
_entity_poly.type
_entity_poly.pdbx_seq_one_letter_code
_entity_poly.pdbx_strand_id
1 'polypeptide(L)'
;MPPLGRTEDLARQWCFEHASRDTLGGVASTVRPTELPCREHRRGHELDVVVTETTSFAADRITAIGEAKSTEAPVDVPELERLEHLRGLLPAGKVGALPKLILFARSGFSAALVRLAGRRPDVELVHLGRLYGGD
;
A
#
# COMPACT_ATOMS: atom_id res chain seq x y z
N MET A 1 6.32 6.50 -24.81
CA MET A 1 5.90 5.66 -23.67
C MET A 1 7.06 5.62 -22.70
N PRO A 2 6.88 5.99 -21.42
CA PRO A 2 7.92 5.70 -20.44
C PRO A 2 8.10 4.17 -20.39
N PRO A 3 9.32 3.66 -20.12
CA PRO A 3 9.53 2.23 -20.00
C PRO A 3 8.54 1.67 -18.97
N LEU A 4 7.95 0.50 -19.26
CA LEU A 4 7.12 -0.23 -18.32
C LEU A 4 8.01 -0.68 -17.16
N GLY A 5 8.21 0.20 -16.17
CA GLY A 5 8.75 -0.18 -14.88
C GLY A 5 7.89 -1.30 -14.29
N ARG A 6 8.47 -2.05 -13.35
CA ARG A 6 7.70 -3.05 -12.60
C ARG A 6 6.51 -2.36 -11.93
N THR A 7 5.35 -3.01 -11.83
CA THR A 7 4.13 -2.41 -11.25
C THR A 7 4.37 -1.89 -9.84
N GLU A 8 5.28 -2.52 -9.10
CA GLU A 8 5.79 -2.11 -7.80
C GLU A 8 6.50 -0.74 -7.85
N ASP A 9 7.34 -0.48 -8.87
CA ASP A 9 8.00 0.82 -9.07
C ASP A 9 6.98 1.92 -9.37
N LEU A 10 6.03 1.64 -10.26
CA LEU A 10 4.96 2.57 -10.60
C LEU A 10 4.08 2.88 -9.38
N ALA A 11 3.75 1.87 -8.56
CA ALA A 11 3.00 2.05 -7.32
C ALA A 11 3.74 2.96 -6.34
N ARG A 12 5.05 2.76 -6.16
CA ARG A 12 5.87 3.63 -5.28
C ARG A 12 5.94 5.07 -5.80
N GLN A 13 6.15 5.24 -7.10
CA GLN A 13 6.18 6.56 -7.72
C GLN A 13 4.82 7.26 -7.58
N TRP A 14 3.72 6.56 -7.85
CA TRP A 14 2.37 7.10 -7.71
C TRP A 14 2.07 7.56 -6.27
N CYS A 15 2.43 6.75 -5.27
CA CYS A 15 2.32 7.16 -3.87
C CYS A 15 3.11 8.44 -3.55
N PHE A 16 4.30 8.59 -4.13
CA PHE A 16 5.15 9.74 -3.82
C PHE A 16 4.70 11.01 -4.55
N GLU A 17 4.27 10.89 -5.81
CA GLU A 17 4.08 12.03 -6.71
C GLU A 17 2.60 12.40 -6.94
N HIS A 18 1.67 11.47 -6.72
CA HIS A 18 0.28 11.61 -7.20
C HIS A 18 -0.80 11.33 -6.16
N ALA A 19 -0.49 10.53 -5.14
CA ALA A 19 -1.45 10.23 -4.08
C ALA A 19 -1.62 11.44 -3.15
N SER A 20 -2.87 11.73 -2.78
CA SER A 20 -3.19 12.76 -1.80
C SER A 20 -2.84 12.30 -0.38
N ARG A 21 -2.69 13.27 0.53
CA ARG A 21 -2.48 13.00 1.95
C ARG A 21 -3.61 12.17 2.56
N ASP A 22 -4.84 12.31 2.05
CA ASP A 22 -6.00 11.60 2.58
C ASP A 22 -5.95 10.12 2.17
N THR A 23 -5.48 9.83 0.95
CA THR A 23 -5.21 8.47 0.44
C THR A 23 -4.08 7.79 1.21
N LEU A 24 -3.06 8.54 1.65
CA LEU A 24 -1.90 7.98 2.33
C LEU A 24 -1.97 8.04 3.86
N GLY A 25 -2.96 8.76 4.41
CA GLY A 25 -3.03 9.04 5.85
C GLY A 25 -1.94 9.98 6.36
N GLY A 26 -1.31 10.76 5.48
CA GLY A 26 -0.19 11.65 5.77
C GLY A 26 0.57 12.09 4.52
N VAL A 27 1.63 12.89 4.67
CA VAL A 27 2.47 13.33 3.54
C VAL A 27 3.60 12.32 3.29
N ALA A 28 3.71 11.79 2.07
CA ALA A 28 4.82 10.91 1.70
C ALA A 28 6.15 11.67 1.72
N SER A 29 7.03 11.33 2.66
CA SER A 29 8.43 11.79 2.66
C SER A 29 9.34 10.78 1.98
N THR A 30 9.07 9.48 2.15
CA THR A 30 9.72 8.40 1.39
C THR A 30 8.74 7.28 1.09
N VAL A 31 8.95 6.59 -0.02
CA VAL A 31 8.19 5.39 -0.41
C VAL A 31 9.17 4.31 -0.86
N ARG A 32 9.23 3.17 -0.16
CA ARG A 32 10.22 2.10 -0.40
C ARG A 32 9.61 0.71 -0.19
N PRO A 33 10.14 -0.34 -0.85
CA PRO A 33 9.81 -1.70 -0.47
C PRO A 33 10.48 -2.08 0.85
N THR A 34 10.00 -3.13 1.51
CA THR A 34 10.67 -3.70 2.68
C THR A 34 10.37 -5.19 2.82
N GLU A 35 11.15 -5.88 3.65
CA GLU A 35 10.87 -7.25 4.08
C GLU A 35 10.54 -7.24 5.57
N LEU A 36 9.39 -7.81 5.94
CA LEU A 36 8.93 -7.94 7.31
C LEU A 36 9.13 -9.38 7.81
N PRO A 37 9.84 -9.59 8.92
CA PRO A 37 9.95 -10.91 9.52
C PRO A 37 8.61 -11.36 10.10
N CYS A 38 8.13 -12.54 9.72
CA CYS A 38 6.91 -13.11 10.26
C CYS A 38 7.20 -14.38 11.06
N ARG A 39 6.93 -14.32 12.37
CA ARG A 39 7.14 -15.45 13.29
C ARG A 39 6.16 -16.59 13.03
N GLU A 40 4.92 -16.26 12.69
CA GLU A 40 3.85 -17.22 12.39
C GLU A 40 4.22 -18.12 11.20
N HIS A 41 4.68 -17.50 10.12
CA HIS A 41 5.07 -18.20 8.89
C HIS A 41 6.53 -18.67 8.88
N ARG A 42 7.32 -18.28 9.89
CA ARG A 42 8.77 -18.54 9.99
C ARG A 42 9.56 -18.14 8.74
N ARG A 43 9.16 -17.02 8.11
CA ARG A 43 9.80 -16.44 6.92
C ARG A 43 9.62 -14.93 6.90
N GLY A 44 10.38 -14.24 6.06
CA GLY A 44 10.09 -12.85 5.69
C GLY A 44 8.95 -12.76 4.68
N HIS A 45 8.18 -11.68 4.74
CA HIS A 45 7.23 -11.29 3.70
C HIS A 45 7.66 -9.95 3.13
N GLU A 46 7.66 -9.85 1.80
CA GLU A 46 7.88 -8.59 1.11
C GLU A 46 6.63 -7.71 1.16
N LEU A 47 6.85 -6.40 1.30
CA LEU A 47 5.91 -5.32 1.04
C LEU A 47 6.48 -4.48 -0.10
N ASP A 48 5.70 -4.27 -1.15
CA ASP A 48 6.13 -3.48 -2.30
C ASP A 48 6.20 -1.99 -1.97
N VAL A 49 5.32 -1.53 -1.09
CA VAL A 49 5.14 -0.11 -0.76
C VAL A 49 5.08 0.05 0.75
N VAL A 50 5.97 0.87 1.29
CA VAL A 50 5.90 1.44 2.64
C VAL A 50 6.07 2.94 2.51
N VAL A 51 5.02 3.68 2.86
CA VAL A 51 5.02 5.15 2.88
C VAL A 51 5.40 5.61 4.26
N THR A 52 6.44 6.44 4.33
CA THR A 52 6.91 7.06 5.57
C THR A 52 6.77 8.57 5.49
N GLU A 53 6.28 9.16 6.56
CA GLU A 53 6.20 10.60 6.78
C GLU A 53 7.23 11.03 7.82
N THR A 54 8.00 12.05 7.47
CA THR A 54 8.98 12.71 8.33
C THR A 54 8.44 14.06 8.75
N THR A 55 8.33 14.30 10.05
CA THR A 55 7.95 15.60 10.62
C THR A 55 9.11 16.16 11.42
N SER A 56 9.35 17.47 11.31
CA SER A 56 10.41 18.14 12.08
C SER A 56 10.29 17.82 13.57
N PHE A 57 11.40 17.44 14.19
CA PHE A 57 11.50 17.12 15.62
C PHE A 57 10.69 15.91 16.10
N ALA A 58 10.19 15.05 15.20
CA ALA A 58 9.55 13.78 15.54
C ALA A 58 10.20 12.60 14.80
N ALA A 59 9.96 11.39 15.30
CA ALA A 59 10.39 10.18 14.61
C ALA A 59 9.55 9.95 13.34
N ASP A 60 10.22 9.44 12.30
CA ASP A 60 9.57 8.95 11.09
C ASP A 60 8.48 7.92 11.42
N ARG A 61 7.32 8.08 10.79
CA ARG A 61 6.18 7.16 10.96
C ARG A 61 5.72 6.58 9.63
N ILE A 62 5.28 5.33 9.67
CA ILE A 62 4.64 4.65 8.54
C ILE A 62 3.17 5.08 8.49
N THR A 63 2.74 5.62 7.37
CA THR A 63 1.36 6.12 7.16
C THR A 63 0.53 5.19 6.27
N ALA A 64 1.18 4.47 5.35
CA ALA A 64 0.54 3.48 4.51
C ALA A 64 1.49 2.35 4.14
N ILE A 65 0.92 1.18 3.87
CA ILE A 65 1.60 0.04 3.25
C ILE A 65 0.78 -0.46 2.06
N GLY A 66 1.43 -1.12 1.10
CA GLY A 66 0.72 -1.61 -0.06
C GLY A 66 1.44 -2.68 -0.87
N GLU A 67 0.66 -3.29 -1.75
CA GLU A 67 1.02 -4.42 -2.60
C GLU A 67 0.55 -4.18 -4.03
N ALA A 68 1.41 -4.50 -4.99
CA ALA A 68 1.17 -4.30 -6.41
C ALA A 68 0.96 -5.63 -7.14
N LYS A 69 -0.22 -5.79 -7.73
CA LYS A 69 -0.63 -7.02 -8.41
C LYS A 69 -0.74 -6.81 -9.91
N SER A 70 0.03 -7.61 -10.64
CA SER A 70 0.09 -7.62 -12.12
C SER A 70 -0.60 -8.84 -12.74
N THR A 71 -1.48 -9.51 -11.99
CA THR A 71 -2.16 -10.75 -12.40
C THR A 71 -3.25 -10.48 -13.44
N GLU A 72 -3.60 -11.49 -14.24
CA GLU A 72 -4.74 -11.42 -15.18
C GLU A 72 -6.09 -11.42 -14.46
N ALA A 73 -6.19 -12.11 -13.33
CA ALA A 73 -7.39 -12.13 -12.50
C ALA A 73 -7.49 -10.85 -11.65
N PRO A 74 -8.72 -10.36 -11.38
CA PRO A 74 -8.96 -9.30 -10.41
C PRO A 74 -8.43 -9.68 -9.03
N VAL A 75 -7.90 -8.69 -8.32
CA VAL A 75 -7.49 -8.84 -6.93
C VAL A 75 -8.72 -9.03 -6.04
N ASP A 76 -8.66 -9.97 -5.12
CA ASP A 76 -9.78 -10.34 -4.25
C ASP A 76 -9.41 -10.22 -2.76
N VAL A 77 -10.41 -10.43 -1.89
CA VAL A 77 -10.35 -10.28 -0.43
C VAL A 77 -9.11 -10.91 0.24
N PRO A 78 -8.62 -12.10 -0.15
CA PRO A 78 -7.44 -12.69 0.49
C PRO A 78 -6.18 -11.83 0.42
N GLU A 79 -6.04 -10.99 -0.60
CA GLU A 79 -4.91 -10.06 -0.70
C GLU A 79 -4.99 -8.92 0.32
N LEU A 80 -6.21 -8.47 0.63
CA LEU A 80 -6.43 -7.51 1.71
C LEU A 80 -6.15 -8.15 3.08
N GLU A 81 -6.63 -9.37 3.32
CA GLU A 81 -6.37 -10.12 4.56
C GLU A 81 -4.86 -10.36 4.76
N ARG A 82 -4.14 -10.69 3.69
CA ARG A 82 -2.67 -10.79 3.72
C ARG A 82 -2.06 -9.45 4.14
N LEU A 83 -2.49 -8.35 3.53
CA LEU A 83 -1.93 -7.03 3.82
C LEU A 83 -2.25 -6.56 5.26
N GLU A 84 -3.42 -6.93 5.79
CA GLU A 84 -3.78 -6.73 7.20
C GLU A 84 -2.83 -7.48 8.15
N HIS A 85 -2.55 -8.74 7.84
CA HIS A 85 -1.56 -9.52 8.60
C HIS A 85 -0.21 -8.80 8.61
N LEU A 86 0.27 -8.32 7.45
CA LEU A 86 1.53 -7.58 7.35
C LEU A 86 1.52 -6.27 8.12
N ARG A 87 0.41 -5.53 8.14
CA ARG A 87 0.25 -4.36 9.00
C ARG A 87 0.45 -4.69 10.47
N GLY A 88 -0.03 -5.87 10.91
CA GLY A 88 0.18 -6.37 12.27
C GLY A 88 1.65 -6.70 12.62
N LEU A 89 2.53 -6.82 11.62
CA LEU A 89 3.96 -7.06 11.81
C LEU A 89 4.79 -5.77 11.88
N LEU A 90 4.17 -4.60 11.64
CA LEU A 90 4.90 -3.33 11.63
C LEU A 90 5.48 -3.00 13.02
N PRO A 91 6.68 -2.41 13.11
CA PRO A 91 7.26 -2.01 14.38
C PRO A 91 6.39 -0.95 15.07
N ALA A 92 5.91 -1.22 16.29
CA ALA A 92 5.01 -0.31 17.01
C ALA A 92 5.58 1.11 17.17
N GLY A 93 6.90 1.25 17.36
CA GLY A 93 7.56 2.56 17.46
C GLY A 93 7.65 3.36 16.15
N LYS A 94 7.23 2.77 15.03
CA LYS A 94 7.14 3.40 13.70
C LYS A 94 5.70 3.64 13.27
N VAL A 95 4.72 3.26 14.08
CA VAL A 95 3.30 3.39 13.76
C VAL A 95 2.66 4.38 14.73
N GLY A 96 2.08 5.45 14.19
CA GLY A 96 1.27 6.40 14.95
C GLY A 96 -0.20 6.06 14.84
N ALA A 97 -0.91 6.73 13.91
CA ALA A 97 -2.23 6.31 13.48
C ALA A 97 -2.17 4.98 12.71
N LEU A 98 -3.31 4.29 12.61
CA LEU A 98 -3.44 3.03 11.90
C LEU A 98 -3.02 3.23 10.42
N PRO A 99 -1.96 2.54 9.93
CA PRO A 99 -1.52 2.73 8.56
C PRO A 99 -2.58 2.28 7.55
N LYS A 100 -2.75 3.05 6.48
CA LYS A 100 -3.63 2.68 5.38
C LYS A 100 -3.09 1.47 4.61
N LEU A 101 -4.01 0.68 4.06
CA LEU A 101 -3.74 -0.48 3.24
C LEU A 101 -4.06 -0.14 1.79
N ILE A 102 -3.05 -0.19 0.92
CA ILE A 102 -3.21 0.17 -0.48
C ILE A 102 -2.99 -1.07 -1.35
N LEU A 103 -3.99 -1.44 -2.14
CA LEU A 103 -3.86 -2.48 -3.15
C LEU A 103 -3.81 -1.85 -4.53
N PHE A 104 -2.78 -2.16 -5.29
CA PHE A 104 -2.65 -1.77 -6.69
C PHE A 104 -2.98 -2.97 -7.57
N ALA A 105 -3.87 -2.79 -8.54
CA ALA A 105 -4.26 -3.86 -9.44
C ALA A 105 -4.29 -3.41 -10.89
N ARG A 106 -3.58 -4.15 -11.75
CA ARG A 106 -3.66 -3.98 -13.20
C ARG A 106 -5.02 -4.40 -13.76
N SER A 107 -5.54 -5.54 -13.30
CA SER A 107 -6.78 -6.14 -13.80
C SER A 107 -8.03 -5.79 -12.97
N GLY A 108 -7.90 -4.82 -12.05
CA GLY A 108 -8.98 -4.38 -11.17
C GLY A 108 -9.21 -5.28 -9.96
N PHE A 109 -10.39 -5.12 -9.34
CA PHE A 109 -10.73 -5.73 -8.06
C PHE A 109 -12.07 -6.47 -8.15
N SER A 110 -12.22 -7.53 -7.34
CA SER A 110 -13.48 -8.23 -7.22
C SER A 110 -14.57 -7.31 -6.61
N ALA A 111 -15.83 -7.59 -6.93
CA ALA A 111 -16.95 -6.86 -6.34
C ALA A 111 -17.04 -7.04 -4.81
N ALA A 112 -16.56 -8.18 -4.29
CA ALA A 112 -16.52 -8.43 -2.86
C ALA A 112 -15.50 -7.52 -2.16
N LEU A 113 -14.29 -7.41 -2.71
CA LEU A 113 -13.25 -6.53 -2.20
C LEU A 113 -13.66 -5.05 -2.29
N VAL A 114 -14.27 -4.62 -3.40
CA VAL A 114 -14.78 -3.25 -3.55
C VAL A 114 -15.82 -2.91 -2.47
N ARG A 115 -16.78 -3.81 -2.21
CA ARG A 115 -17.78 -3.59 -1.13
C ARG A 115 -17.15 -3.54 0.25
N LEU A 116 -16.14 -4.36 0.50
CA LEU A 116 -15.42 -4.39 1.78
C LEU A 116 -14.63 -3.09 1.99
N ALA A 117 -13.86 -2.67 0.98
CA ALA A 117 -13.09 -1.42 1.01
C ALA A 117 -14.00 -0.18 1.15
N GLY A 118 -15.17 -0.16 0.48
CA GLY A 118 -16.13 0.95 0.60
C GLY A 118 -16.69 1.18 2.00
N ARG A 119 -16.50 0.23 2.93
CA ARG A 119 -16.90 0.35 4.35
C ARG A 119 -15.72 0.66 5.26
N ARG A 120 -14.52 0.83 4.71
CA ARG A 120 -13.27 0.92 5.44
C ARG A 120 -12.42 2.11 4.99
N PRO A 121 -12.34 3.17 5.80
CA PRO A 121 -11.60 4.37 5.43
C PRO A 121 -10.08 4.16 5.40
N ASP A 122 -9.60 3.04 5.94
CA ASP A 122 -8.20 2.65 5.98
C ASP A 122 -7.78 1.78 4.79
N VAL A 123 -8.66 1.54 3.81
CA VAL A 123 -8.36 0.73 2.62
C VAL A 123 -8.52 1.55 1.36
N GLU A 124 -7.48 1.56 0.53
CA GLU A 124 -7.44 2.22 -0.76
C GLU A 124 -7.26 1.18 -1.87
N LEU A 125 -8.13 1.23 -2.87
CA LEU A 125 -8.05 0.42 -4.07
C LEU A 125 -7.58 1.31 -5.23
N VAL A 126 -6.42 1.00 -5.80
CA VAL A 126 -5.81 1.78 -6.89
C VAL A 126 -5.79 0.92 -8.16
N HIS A 127 -6.77 1.15 -9.04
CA HIS A 127 -6.81 0.49 -10.34
C HIS A 127 -5.93 1.23 -11.36
N LEU A 128 -5.72 0.60 -12.52
CA LEU A 128 -4.89 1.15 -13.60
C LEU A 128 -5.23 2.60 -13.99
N GLY A 129 -6.53 2.93 -14.08
CA GLY A 129 -6.97 4.32 -14.33
C GLY A 129 -6.47 5.34 -13.30
N ARG A 130 -6.45 5.01 -12.00
CA ARG A 130 -5.95 5.89 -10.93
C ARG A 130 -4.41 5.95 -10.93
N LEU A 131 -3.77 4.81 -11.20
CA LEU A 131 -2.30 4.73 -11.39
C LEU A 131 -1.78 5.68 -12.47
N TYR A 132 -2.51 5.86 -13.58
CA TYR A 132 -2.12 6.77 -14.67
C TYR A 132 -2.78 8.15 -14.59
N GLY A 133 -3.87 8.29 -13.83
CA GLY A 133 -4.66 9.52 -13.73
C GLY A 133 -4.34 10.39 -12.52
N GLY A 134 -3.67 9.83 -11.51
CA GLY A 134 -3.57 10.47 -10.19
C GLY A 134 -4.84 10.29 -9.36
N ASP A 135 -4.90 10.99 -8.22
CA ASP A 135 -6.07 11.07 -7.36
C ASP A 135 -7.21 11.91 -7.94
#